data_AF-A0A352VCK7-F1
#
_entry.id   AF-A0A352VCK7-F1
#
_cell.length_a   1.000
_cell.length_b   1.000
_cell.length_c   1.000
_cell.angle_alpha   90.00
_cell.angle_beta   90.00
_cell.angle_gamma   90.00
#
_symmetry.space_group_name_H-M   'P 1'
#
loop_
_entity.id
_entity.type
_entity.pdbx_description
1 polymer ?
#
loop_
_entity_poly.entity_id
_entity_poly.type
_entity_poly.pdbx_seq_one_letter_code
_entity_poly.pdbx_strand_id
1 'polypeptide(L)'
;MQNDNKEKMMNFVKRLTANPCFSNETALEIEENILVFYKQNYRALIGTFSTASFFPGVSTDQVELLFLNCLLEITDEKLNKEFEKISSSLVSFKFFNELFKKEFNTGSFQKLLFSFLQELSKRIEIRRTLSPIIKILNNKVINNYVDECFLKRSYIAFELEKVEKIRLNANSIADYIKLILIFSILGHVRNDISITMINSMDYQPGDLKFPNSAVREKYFQNLSRQFASILSNFPPEIIQAATMAHVSALDDPLLPASSRISRIFYSLGKTYKPGMKIDKGAETFAKSWFQTQRRNYKYYGFDIKMLDEFYRISAENNW
;
A
#
# COMPACT_ATOMS: atom_id res chain seq x y z
N MET A 1 -26.40 -28.30 6.87
CA MET A 1 -26.99 -26.94 6.81
C MET A 1 -25.93 -25.84 6.78
N GLN A 2 -24.96 -25.80 7.71
CA GLN A 2 -23.92 -24.75 7.70
C GLN A 2 -23.08 -24.69 6.41
N ASN A 3 -22.69 -25.84 5.83
CA ASN A 3 -21.93 -25.87 4.57
C ASN A 3 -22.74 -25.35 3.36
N ASP A 4 -24.03 -25.68 3.28
CA ASP A 4 -24.92 -25.22 2.20
C ASP A 4 -25.13 -23.68 2.25
N ASN A 5 -25.30 -23.13 3.46
CA ASN A 5 -25.38 -21.68 3.64
C ASN A 5 -24.07 -20.97 3.26
N LYS A 6 -22.91 -21.54 3.63
CA LYS A 6 -21.61 -20.99 3.24
C LYS A 6 -21.45 -21.01 1.72
N GLU A 7 -21.78 -22.12 1.06
CA GLU A 7 -21.67 -22.24 -0.40
C GLU A 7 -22.57 -21.25 -1.14
N LYS A 8 -23.83 -21.09 -0.68
CA LYS A 8 -24.76 -20.09 -1.20
C LYS A 8 -24.22 -18.66 -1.07
N MET A 9 -23.73 -18.29 0.12
CA MET A 9 -23.14 -16.97 0.35
C MET A 9 -21.88 -16.75 -0.50
N MET A 10 -21.02 -17.76 -0.58
CA MET A 10 -19.81 -17.73 -1.42
C MET A 10 -20.15 -17.46 -2.89
N ASN A 11 -21.17 -18.12 -3.43
CA ASN A 11 -21.64 -17.90 -4.79
C ASN A 11 -22.19 -16.48 -5.01
N PHE A 12 -22.91 -15.94 -4.02
CA PHE A 12 -23.38 -14.56 -4.06
C PHE A 12 -22.20 -13.56 -4.10
N VAL A 13 -21.23 -13.70 -3.21
CA VAL A 13 -20.07 -12.80 -3.15
C VAL A 13 -19.16 -12.95 -4.38
N LYS A 14 -18.98 -14.17 -4.92
CA LYS A 14 -18.27 -14.38 -6.19
C LYS A 14 -18.90 -13.61 -7.34
N ARG A 15 -20.23 -13.55 -7.42
CA ARG A 15 -20.93 -12.76 -8.44
C ARG A 15 -20.73 -11.26 -8.24
N LEU A 16 -20.77 -10.78 -7.00
CA LEU A 16 -20.51 -9.36 -6.68
C LEU A 16 -19.09 -8.95 -7.06
N THR A 17 -18.09 -9.76 -6.70
CA THR A 17 -16.66 -9.49 -6.99
C THR A 17 -16.28 -9.65 -8.46
N ALA A 18 -17.15 -10.25 -9.28
CA ALA A 18 -16.95 -10.42 -10.73
C ALA A 18 -17.56 -9.29 -11.57
N ASN A 19 -18.04 -8.21 -10.94
CA ASN A 19 -18.62 -7.08 -11.66
C ASN A 19 -17.58 -6.42 -12.59
N PRO A 20 -17.85 -6.27 -13.90
CA PRO A 20 -16.93 -5.65 -14.85
C PRO A 20 -16.48 -4.23 -14.50
N CYS A 21 -17.27 -3.49 -13.70
CA CYS A 21 -16.89 -2.15 -13.23
C CYS A 21 -15.58 -2.14 -12.41
N PHE A 22 -15.17 -3.29 -11.88
CA PHE A 22 -13.97 -3.46 -11.07
C PHE A 22 -12.72 -3.87 -11.86
N SER A 23 -12.74 -3.84 -13.19
CA SER A 23 -11.65 -4.39 -14.02
C SER A 23 -10.26 -3.79 -13.75
N ASN A 24 -10.21 -2.56 -13.22
CA ASN A 24 -8.96 -1.82 -12.96
C ASN A 24 -8.69 -1.63 -11.46
N GLU A 25 -9.44 -2.32 -10.60
CA GLU A 25 -9.33 -2.21 -9.14
C GLU A 25 -8.51 -3.35 -8.55
N THR A 26 -7.84 -3.08 -7.43
CA THR A 26 -7.18 -4.14 -6.66
C THR A 26 -8.22 -4.97 -5.90
N ALA A 27 -7.84 -6.18 -5.47
CA ALA A 27 -8.73 -7.01 -4.65
C ALA A 27 -9.24 -6.29 -3.38
N LEU A 28 -8.41 -5.42 -2.79
CA LEU A 28 -8.76 -4.64 -1.60
C LEU A 28 -9.73 -3.48 -1.90
N GLU A 29 -9.62 -2.87 -3.08
CA GLU A 29 -10.59 -1.86 -3.54
C GLU A 29 -11.95 -2.48 -3.83
N ILE A 30 -11.95 -3.67 -4.43
CA ILE A 30 -13.17 -4.44 -4.66
C ILE A 30 -13.83 -4.80 -3.33
N GLU A 31 -13.04 -5.26 -2.35
CA GLU A 31 -13.52 -5.52 -0.98
C GLU A 31 -14.17 -4.26 -0.39
N GLU A 32 -13.49 -3.12 -0.42
CA GLU A 32 -14.00 -1.86 0.12
C GLU A 32 -15.30 -1.42 -0.58
N ASN A 33 -15.35 -1.47 -1.91
CA ASN A 33 -16.54 -1.14 -2.68
C ASN A 33 -17.72 -2.07 -2.38
N ILE A 34 -17.47 -3.36 -2.19
CA ILE A 34 -18.50 -4.33 -1.81
C ILE A 34 -18.99 -4.08 -0.37
N LEU A 35 -18.10 -3.73 0.56
CA LEU A 35 -18.48 -3.36 1.92
C LEU A 35 -19.36 -2.10 1.93
N VAL A 36 -19.01 -1.09 1.12
CA VAL A 36 -19.83 0.12 0.95
C VAL A 36 -21.19 -0.22 0.35
N PHE A 37 -21.22 -1.03 -0.71
CA PHE A 37 -22.46 -1.51 -1.32
C PHE A 37 -23.34 -2.25 -0.29
N TYR A 38 -22.75 -3.17 0.48
CA TYR A 38 -23.47 -3.93 1.51
C TYR A 38 -24.09 -2.99 2.56
N LYS A 39 -23.32 -2.02 3.06
CA LYS A 39 -23.79 -1.03 4.04
C LYS A 39 -24.95 -0.17 3.49
N GLN A 40 -24.82 0.31 2.26
CA GLN A 40 -25.84 1.14 1.62
C GLN A 40 -27.15 0.37 1.36
N ASN A 41 -27.04 -0.92 1.08
CA ASN A 41 -28.18 -1.78 0.73
C ASN A 41 -28.62 -2.71 1.86
N TYR A 42 -28.09 -2.51 3.08
CA TYR A 42 -28.23 -3.43 4.21
C TYR A 42 -29.70 -3.81 4.48
N ARG A 43 -30.59 -2.82 4.55
CA ARG A 43 -32.02 -3.06 4.83
C ARG A 43 -32.69 -3.95 3.77
N ALA A 44 -32.37 -3.75 2.50
CA ALA A 44 -32.93 -4.54 1.40
C ALA A 44 -32.33 -5.96 1.37
N LEU A 45 -31.02 -6.08 1.61
CA LEU A 45 -30.30 -7.35 1.64
C LEU A 45 -30.77 -8.23 2.81
N ILE A 46 -30.84 -7.67 4.03
CA ILE A 46 -31.32 -8.41 5.20
C ILE A 46 -32.77 -8.84 5.02
N GLY A 47 -33.66 -7.99 4.51
CA GLY A 47 -35.05 -8.39 4.23
C GLY A 47 -35.15 -9.62 3.32
N THR A 48 -34.23 -9.75 2.36
CA THR A 48 -34.14 -10.92 1.47
C THR A 48 -33.51 -12.12 2.18
N PHE A 49 -32.41 -11.91 2.90
CA PHE A 49 -31.66 -12.97 3.57
C PHE A 49 -32.37 -13.58 4.77
N SER A 50 -33.22 -12.81 5.47
CA SER A 50 -34.02 -13.29 6.60
C SER A 50 -35.21 -14.16 6.19
N THR A 51 -35.48 -14.32 4.89
CA THR A 51 -36.51 -15.24 4.42
C THR A 51 -36.05 -16.70 4.60
N ALA A 52 -36.94 -17.58 5.07
CA ALA A 52 -36.65 -19.00 5.26
C ALA A 52 -36.21 -19.70 3.95
N SER A 53 -36.55 -19.14 2.79
CA SER A 53 -36.11 -19.59 1.47
C SER A 53 -34.63 -19.36 1.18
N PHE A 54 -33.98 -18.36 1.80
CA PHE A 54 -32.59 -18.02 1.51
C PHE A 54 -31.61 -18.55 2.56
N PHE A 55 -31.80 -18.20 3.84
CA PHE A 55 -30.97 -18.69 4.95
C PHE A 55 -31.84 -19.15 6.13
N PRO A 56 -32.38 -20.39 6.07
CA PRO A 56 -33.31 -20.88 7.09
C PRO A 56 -32.61 -21.02 8.46
N GLY A 57 -33.23 -20.44 9.49
CA GLY A 57 -32.79 -20.58 10.88
C GLY A 57 -31.50 -19.83 11.24
N VAL A 58 -31.03 -18.92 10.39
CA VAL A 58 -29.83 -18.10 10.61
C VAL A 58 -30.24 -16.70 11.08
N SER A 59 -29.64 -16.20 12.15
CA SER A 59 -29.89 -14.83 12.59
C SER A 59 -29.28 -13.80 11.63
N THR A 60 -29.77 -12.56 11.69
CA THR A 60 -29.24 -11.46 10.85
C THR A 60 -27.73 -11.27 11.06
N ASP A 61 -27.28 -11.25 12.32
CA ASP A 61 -25.86 -11.12 12.66
C ASP A 61 -25.03 -12.28 12.10
N GLN A 62 -25.58 -13.49 12.09
CA GLN A 62 -24.90 -14.66 11.52
C GLN A 62 -24.80 -14.58 9.99
N VAL A 63 -25.81 -14.05 9.31
CA VAL A 63 -25.76 -13.79 7.86
C VAL A 63 -24.70 -12.74 7.53
N GLU A 64 -24.64 -11.67 8.32
CA GLU A 64 -23.62 -10.62 8.16
C GLU A 64 -22.20 -11.17 8.36
N LEU A 65 -21.97 -11.92 9.44
CA LEU A 65 -20.70 -12.61 9.67
C LEU A 65 -20.36 -13.57 8.53
N LEU A 66 -21.35 -14.31 8.01
CA LEU A 66 -21.15 -15.22 6.89
C LEU A 66 -20.76 -14.46 5.61
N PHE A 67 -21.41 -13.34 5.32
CA PHE A 67 -21.08 -12.47 4.19
C PHE A 67 -19.64 -11.95 4.29
N LEU A 68 -19.27 -11.39 5.44
CA LEU A 68 -17.92 -10.86 5.69
C LEU A 68 -16.87 -11.96 5.54
N ASN A 69 -17.07 -13.12 6.14
CA ASN A 69 -16.14 -14.24 6.03
C ASN A 69 -15.95 -14.72 4.58
N CYS A 70 -17.04 -14.82 3.80
CA CYS A 70 -16.94 -15.19 2.39
C CYS A 70 -16.22 -14.12 1.56
N LEU A 71 -16.45 -12.84 1.83
CA LEU A 71 -15.75 -11.73 1.16
C LEU A 71 -14.25 -11.74 1.45
N LEU A 72 -13.87 -11.95 2.71
CA LEU A 72 -12.47 -12.07 3.12
C LEU A 72 -11.81 -13.27 2.46
N GLU A 73 -12.46 -14.44 2.45
CA GLU A 73 -11.92 -15.65 1.84
C GLU A 73 -11.61 -15.45 0.34
N ILE A 74 -12.52 -14.83 -0.41
CA ILE A 74 -12.30 -14.51 -1.84
C ILE A 74 -11.20 -13.46 -2.02
N THR A 75 -11.17 -12.44 -1.17
CA THR A 75 -10.19 -11.36 -1.28
C THR A 75 -8.80 -11.85 -0.93
N ASP A 76 -8.66 -12.63 0.14
CA ASP A 76 -7.41 -13.22 0.61
C ASP A 76 -6.83 -14.18 -0.43
N GLU A 77 -7.66 -14.96 -1.14
CA GLU A 77 -7.17 -15.82 -2.23
C GLU A 77 -6.46 -15.00 -3.33
N LYS A 78 -7.06 -13.87 -3.74
CA LYS A 78 -6.46 -12.97 -4.73
C LYS A 78 -5.24 -12.24 -4.16
N LEU A 79 -5.34 -11.76 -2.92
CA LEU A 79 -4.30 -10.99 -2.25
C LEU A 79 -3.04 -11.84 -1.99
N ASN A 80 -3.20 -13.13 -1.65
CA ASN A 80 -2.09 -14.06 -1.50
C ASN A 80 -1.29 -14.23 -2.80
N LYS A 81 -1.97 -14.30 -3.96
CA LYS A 81 -1.29 -14.35 -5.27
C LYS A 81 -0.52 -13.05 -5.54
N GLU A 82 -1.08 -11.91 -5.17
CA GLU A 82 -0.39 -10.61 -5.27
C GLU A 82 0.80 -10.51 -4.32
N PHE A 83 0.70 -11.01 -3.08
CA PHE A 83 1.81 -11.02 -2.14
C PHE A 83 2.94 -11.94 -2.58
N GLU A 84 2.62 -13.10 -3.14
CA GLU A 84 3.60 -14.00 -3.74
C GLU A 84 4.31 -13.31 -4.90
N LYS A 85 3.56 -12.64 -5.79
CA LYS A 85 4.14 -11.85 -6.89
C LYS A 85 5.04 -10.73 -6.37
N ILE A 86 4.61 -9.98 -5.35
CA ILE A 86 5.39 -8.89 -4.76
C ILE A 86 6.71 -9.40 -4.20
N SER A 87 6.66 -10.45 -3.38
CA SER A 87 7.84 -10.97 -2.69
C SER A 87 8.78 -11.71 -3.63
N SER A 88 8.29 -12.42 -4.64
CA SER A 88 9.11 -13.25 -5.53
C SER A 88 9.60 -12.53 -6.78
N SER A 89 8.83 -11.58 -7.34
CA SER A 89 9.04 -11.07 -8.70
C SER A 89 9.11 -9.55 -8.82
N LEU A 90 8.37 -8.78 -8.01
CA LEU A 90 8.34 -7.32 -8.14
C LEU A 90 9.44 -6.61 -7.35
N VAL A 91 9.99 -7.28 -6.33
CA VAL A 91 11.13 -6.79 -5.54
C VAL A 91 12.25 -7.82 -5.57
N SER A 92 13.38 -7.47 -6.17
CA SER A 92 14.58 -8.30 -6.10
C SER A 92 15.40 -7.95 -4.86
N PHE A 93 15.65 -8.94 -4.00
CA PHE A 93 16.46 -8.76 -2.80
C PHE A 93 17.98 -8.79 -3.06
N LYS A 94 18.42 -8.85 -4.33
CA LYS A 94 19.85 -8.85 -4.67
C LYS A 94 20.55 -7.55 -4.23
N PHE A 95 19.81 -6.43 -4.14
CA PHE A 95 20.38 -5.17 -3.67
C PHE A 95 20.96 -5.27 -2.24
N PHE A 96 20.49 -6.21 -1.40
CA PHE A 96 21.08 -6.44 -0.08
C PHE A 96 22.54 -6.87 -0.17
N ASN A 97 22.86 -7.73 -1.13
CA ASN A 97 24.24 -8.19 -1.33
C ASN A 97 25.15 -7.03 -1.75
N GLU A 98 24.64 -6.15 -2.60
CA GLU A 98 25.35 -4.95 -3.07
C GLU A 98 25.53 -3.91 -1.95
N LEU A 99 24.48 -3.66 -1.17
CA LEU A 99 24.44 -2.63 -0.14
C LEU A 99 25.34 -2.97 1.06
N PHE A 100 25.29 -4.23 1.52
CA PHE A 100 26.01 -4.68 2.71
C PHE A 100 27.29 -5.45 2.41
N LYS A 101 27.61 -5.69 1.13
CA LYS A 101 28.79 -6.46 0.69
C LYS A 101 28.90 -7.82 1.37
N LYS A 102 27.77 -8.48 1.54
CA LYS A 102 27.64 -9.80 2.18
C LYS A 102 26.66 -10.64 1.39
N GLU A 103 26.91 -11.94 1.27
CA GLU A 103 25.96 -12.84 0.62
C GLU A 103 24.77 -13.13 1.55
N PHE A 104 23.59 -12.73 1.09
CA PHE A 104 22.32 -13.04 1.72
C PHE A 104 21.54 -14.07 0.91
N ASN A 105 20.87 -14.97 1.63
CA ASN A 105 19.92 -15.90 1.01
C ASN A 105 18.64 -15.13 0.63
N THR A 106 18.55 -14.69 -0.62
CA THR A 106 17.38 -13.97 -1.13
C THR A 106 16.06 -14.70 -0.88
N GLY A 107 16.04 -16.04 -0.93
CA GLY A 107 14.84 -16.84 -0.67
C GLY A 107 14.29 -16.72 0.76
N SER A 108 15.14 -16.42 1.76
CA SER A 108 14.65 -16.18 3.12
C SER A 108 13.92 -14.84 3.24
N PHE A 109 14.36 -13.81 2.51
CA PHE A 109 13.69 -12.52 2.44
C PHE A 109 12.34 -12.60 1.73
N GLN A 110 12.26 -13.35 0.63
CA GLN A 110 11.00 -13.56 -0.10
C GLN A 110 9.95 -14.24 0.79
N LYS A 111 10.33 -15.34 1.45
CA LYS A 111 9.44 -16.06 2.37
C LYS A 111 9.01 -15.19 3.54
N LEU A 112 9.95 -14.44 4.13
CA LEU A 112 9.65 -13.57 5.27
C LEU A 112 8.74 -12.40 4.87
N LEU A 113 8.98 -11.76 3.73
CA LEU A 113 8.12 -10.68 3.25
C LEU A 113 6.71 -11.20 2.94
N PHE A 114 6.60 -12.37 2.31
CA PHE A 114 5.31 -12.99 2.02
C PHE A 114 4.51 -13.26 3.30
N SER A 115 5.08 -13.98 4.27
CA SER A 115 4.38 -14.31 5.52
C SER A 115 4.04 -13.05 6.33
N PHE A 116 4.93 -12.07 6.32
CA PHE A 116 4.71 -10.78 6.96
C PHE A 116 3.53 -10.01 6.36
N LEU A 117 3.43 -9.94 5.03
CA LEU A 117 2.30 -9.31 4.34
C LEU A 117 0.98 -10.04 4.63
N GLN A 118 0.98 -11.37 4.62
CA GLN A 118 -0.18 -12.17 4.99
C GLN A 118 -0.65 -11.84 6.41
N GLU A 119 0.26 -11.86 7.38
CA GLU A 119 -0.09 -11.59 8.78
C GLU A 119 -0.57 -10.15 8.98
N LEU A 120 0.11 -9.15 8.40
CA LEU A 120 -0.29 -7.76 8.52
C LEU A 120 -1.63 -7.47 7.84
N SER A 121 -1.93 -8.12 6.72
CA SER A 121 -3.20 -7.93 5.99
C SER A 121 -4.45 -8.43 6.74
N LYS A 122 -4.27 -9.13 7.87
CA LYS A 122 -5.37 -9.44 8.79
C LYS A 122 -5.87 -8.20 9.52
N ARG A 123 -5.05 -7.15 9.61
CA ARG A 123 -5.40 -5.85 10.20
C ARG A 123 -6.12 -4.97 9.19
N ILE A 124 -7.29 -4.47 9.56
CA ILE A 124 -8.13 -3.69 8.65
C ILE A 124 -7.49 -2.35 8.27
N GLU A 125 -6.77 -1.71 9.18
CA GLU A 125 -6.02 -0.48 8.90
C GLU A 125 -4.95 -0.70 7.83
N ILE A 126 -4.38 -1.91 7.77
CA ILE A 126 -3.41 -2.30 6.74
C ILE A 126 -4.10 -2.64 5.43
N ARG A 127 -5.23 -3.38 5.46
CA ARG A 127 -6.02 -3.68 4.25
C ARG A 127 -6.37 -2.43 3.46
N ARG A 128 -6.80 -1.36 4.13
CA ARG A 128 -7.15 -0.08 3.47
C ARG A 128 -5.96 0.70 2.91
N THR A 129 -4.74 0.43 3.38
CA THR A 129 -3.54 1.18 3.00
C THR A 129 -2.66 0.44 2.01
N LEU A 130 -2.91 -0.86 1.79
CA LEU A 130 -2.13 -1.68 0.87
C LEU A 130 -2.44 -1.44 -0.61
N SER A 131 -3.69 -1.09 -0.98
CA SER A 131 -4.07 -0.92 -2.40
C SER A 131 -3.16 0.06 -3.18
N PRO A 132 -2.89 1.29 -2.66
CA PRO A 132 -1.96 2.22 -3.30
C PRO A 132 -0.60 1.62 -3.62
N ILE A 133 -0.05 0.83 -2.70
CA ILE A 133 1.27 0.21 -2.84
C ILE A 133 1.22 -0.86 -3.94
N ILE A 134 0.23 -1.75 -3.89
CA ILE A 134 0.04 -2.81 -4.89
C ILE A 134 -0.06 -2.21 -6.29
N LYS A 135 -0.83 -1.12 -6.46
CA LYS A 135 -0.97 -0.40 -7.73
C LYS A 135 0.36 0.11 -8.27
N ILE A 136 1.13 0.79 -7.42
CA ILE A 136 2.44 1.36 -7.79
C ILE A 136 3.42 0.26 -8.21
N LEU A 137 3.47 -0.85 -7.46
CA LEU A 137 4.37 -1.97 -7.74
C LEU A 137 4.00 -2.70 -9.04
N ASN A 138 2.72 -3.05 -9.20
CA ASN A 138 2.25 -3.80 -10.38
C ASN A 138 2.45 -3.05 -11.69
N ASN A 139 2.41 -1.72 -11.65
CA ASN A 139 2.55 -0.87 -12.83
C ASN A 139 3.98 -0.32 -13.01
N LYS A 140 4.97 -0.84 -12.26
CA LYS A 140 6.38 -0.46 -12.36
C LYS A 140 6.63 1.05 -12.27
N VAL A 141 5.77 1.79 -11.56
CA VAL A 141 5.83 3.25 -11.50
C VAL A 141 7.18 3.69 -10.93
N ILE A 142 7.63 3.06 -9.84
CA ILE A 142 8.94 3.36 -9.22
C ILE A 142 10.08 3.14 -10.21
N ASN A 143 10.11 2.02 -10.93
CA ASN A 143 11.18 1.73 -11.89
C ASN A 143 11.32 2.84 -12.93
N ASN A 144 10.22 3.20 -13.57
CA ASN A 144 10.20 4.22 -14.63
C ASN A 144 10.78 5.55 -14.13
N TYR A 145 10.38 6.02 -12.95
CA TYR A 145 10.89 7.28 -12.40
C TYR A 145 12.34 7.18 -11.91
N VAL A 146 12.72 6.08 -11.26
CA VAL A 146 14.09 5.91 -10.74
C VAL A 146 15.09 5.83 -11.89
N ASP A 147 14.77 5.09 -12.96
CA ASP A 147 15.64 4.97 -14.13
C ASP A 147 15.95 6.36 -14.73
N GLU A 148 14.91 7.19 -14.89
CA GLU A 148 15.05 8.57 -15.39
C GLU A 148 15.84 9.49 -14.44
N CYS A 149 15.63 9.38 -13.11
CA CYS A 149 16.40 10.15 -12.12
C CYS A 149 17.90 9.84 -12.21
N PHE A 150 18.25 8.57 -12.38
CA PHE A 150 19.63 8.10 -12.45
C PHE A 150 20.29 8.33 -13.80
N LEU A 151 19.52 8.30 -14.89
CA LEU A 151 19.96 8.71 -16.22
C LEU A 151 20.35 10.20 -16.20
N LYS A 152 19.50 11.05 -15.62
CA LYS A 152 19.70 12.51 -15.56
C LYS A 152 20.67 12.97 -14.48
N ARG A 153 21.05 12.09 -13.54
CA ARG A 153 21.94 12.40 -12.39
C ARG A 153 21.51 13.66 -11.63
N SER A 154 20.20 13.81 -11.44
CA SER A 154 19.58 15.02 -10.88
C SER A 154 19.45 14.96 -9.34
N TYR A 155 18.55 15.77 -8.76
CA TYR A 155 18.46 15.97 -7.31
C TYR A 155 18.20 14.66 -6.56
N ILE A 156 17.27 13.83 -7.03
CA ILE A 156 16.96 12.55 -6.40
C ILE A 156 18.17 11.60 -6.40
N ALA A 157 18.88 11.49 -7.52
CA ALA A 157 20.09 10.66 -7.59
C ALA A 157 21.18 11.16 -6.63
N PHE A 158 21.36 12.49 -6.55
CA PHE A 158 22.29 13.10 -5.59
C PHE A 158 21.92 12.79 -4.14
N GLU A 159 20.65 12.97 -3.76
CA GLU A 159 20.18 12.71 -2.41
C GLU A 159 20.39 11.24 -2.01
N LEU A 160 20.05 10.30 -2.89
CA LEU A 160 20.23 8.87 -2.61
C LEU A 160 21.73 8.48 -2.54
N GLU A 161 22.54 8.89 -3.51
CA GLU A 161 23.95 8.45 -3.60
C GLU A 161 24.89 9.20 -2.65
N LYS A 162 24.66 10.50 -2.41
CA LYS A 162 25.59 11.36 -1.67
C LYS A 162 25.13 11.65 -0.25
N VAL A 163 23.84 11.88 -0.05
CA VAL A 163 23.28 12.20 1.28
C VAL A 163 22.99 10.91 2.05
N GLU A 164 22.19 10.01 1.46
CA GLU A 164 21.84 8.71 2.05
C GLU A 164 22.93 7.64 1.84
N LYS A 165 23.93 7.94 0.99
CA LYS A 165 25.10 7.09 0.71
C LYS A 165 24.76 5.70 0.15
N ILE A 166 23.64 5.58 -0.55
CA ILE A 166 23.20 4.35 -1.22
C ILE A 166 23.94 4.22 -2.55
N ARG A 167 24.95 3.35 -2.59
CA ARG A 167 25.79 3.11 -3.78
C ARG A 167 25.32 1.87 -4.53
N LEU A 168 24.18 1.99 -5.18
CA LEU A 168 23.51 0.92 -5.92
C LEU A 168 23.25 1.36 -7.37
N ASN A 169 23.05 0.41 -8.28
CA ASN A 169 22.57 0.73 -9.63
C ASN A 169 21.06 1.10 -9.61
N ALA A 170 20.55 1.70 -10.68
CA ALA A 170 19.16 2.20 -10.75
C ALA A 170 18.12 1.10 -10.45
N ASN A 171 18.30 -0.12 -10.96
CA ASN A 171 17.40 -1.25 -10.69
C ASN A 171 17.40 -1.63 -9.20
N SER A 172 18.59 -1.76 -8.60
CA SER A 172 18.76 -2.05 -7.18
C SER A 172 18.17 -0.94 -6.29
N ILE A 173 18.25 0.33 -6.73
CA ILE A 173 17.63 1.46 -6.04
C ILE A 173 16.12 1.43 -6.15
N ALA A 174 15.58 1.10 -7.33
CA ALA A 174 14.15 0.91 -7.49
C ALA A 174 13.63 -0.18 -6.55
N ASP A 175 14.33 -1.32 -6.44
CA ASP A 175 13.95 -2.40 -5.51
C ASP A 175 14.09 -2.00 -4.04
N TYR A 176 15.12 -1.22 -3.69
CA TYR A 176 15.26 -0.64 -2.36
C TYR A 176 14.07 0.27 -2.02
N ILE A 177 13.71 1.20 -2.90
CA ILE A 177 12.57 2.12 -2.70
C ILE A 177 11.25 1.35 -2.64
N LYS A 178 11.04 0.31 -3.45
CA LYS A 178 9.86 -0.56 -3.34
C LYS A 178 9.77 -1.21 -1.98
N LEU A 179 10.88 -1.70 -1.42
CA LEU A 179 10.87 -2.29 -0.08
C LEU A 179 10.51 -1.26 0.99
N ILE A 180 11.09 -0.06 0.92
CA ILE A 180 10.75 1.06 1.82
C ILE A 180 9.26 1.41 1.70
N LEU A 181 8.72 1.48 0.48
CA LEU A 181 7.30 1.70 0.24
C LEU A 181 6.43 0.59 0.84
N ILE A 182 6.80 -0.68 0.66
CA ILE A 182 6.05 -1.80 1.24
C ILE A 182 6.06 -1.72 2.76
N PHE A 183 7.22 -1.53 3.38
CA PHE A 183 7.34 -1.42 4.83
C PHE A 183 6.76 -0.13 5.39
N SER A 184 6.48 0.87 4.55
CA SER A 184 5.81 2.10 5.02
C SER A 184 4.44 1.80 5.63
N ILE A 185 3.76 0.70 5.26
CA ILE A 185 2.50 0.29 5.92
C ILE A 185 2.62 0.15 7.44
N LEU A 186 3.83 -0.08 7.96
CA LEU A 186 4.09 -0.16 9.40
C LEU A 186 3.73 1.13 10.13
N GLY A 187 3.90 2.29 9.48
CA GLY A 187 3.50 3.57 10.06
C GLY A 187 1.98 3.75 10.17
N HIS A 188 1.17 2.84 9.64
CA HIS A 188 -0.28 2.80 9.83
C HIS A 188 -0.73 1.82 10.91
N VAL A 189 0.19 1.03 11.49
CA VAL A 189 -0.15 0.09 12.56
C VAL A 189 -0.48 0.86 13.83
N ARG A 190 -1.71 0.67 14.32
CA ARG A 190 -2.21 1.34 15.51
C ARG A 190 -2.42 0.35 16.63
N ASN A 191 -1.75 0.60 17.76
CA ASN A 191 -1.86 -0.23 18.97
C ASN A 191 -3.04 0.20 19.86
N ASP A 192 -3.59 1.39 19.63
CA ASP A 192 -4.72 1.99 20.34
C ASP A 192 -6.09 1.53 19.80
N ILE A 193 -6.09 0.72 18.75
CA ILE A 193 -7.27 0.35 18.00
C ILE A 193 -7.56 -1.15 18.20
N SER A 194 -8.61 -1.45 18.97
CA SER A 194 -9.25 -2.78 18.97
C SER A 194 -10.43 -2.72 18.01
N ILE A 195 -10.16 -2.82 16.71
CA ILE A 195 -11.22 -2.82 15.70
C ILE A 195 -11.56 -4.26 15.33
N THR A 196 -12.78 -4.66 15.65
CA THR A 196 -13.46 -5.75 14.94
C THR A 196 -13.89 -5.23 13.56
N MET A 197 -13.86 -6.07 12.52
CA MET A 197 -14.21 -5.61 11.16
C MET A 197 -15.59 -4.94 11.04
N ILE A 198 -16.55 -5.33 11.89
CA ILE A 198 -17.89 -4.73 11.95
C ILE A 198 -17.82 -3.26 12.40
N ASN A 199 -17.01 -2.94 13.42
CA ASN A 199 -16.81 -1.58 13.91
C ASN A 199 -15.84 -0.75 13.03
N SER A 200 -15.22 -1.40 12.04
CA SER A 200 -14.19 -0.81 11.18
C SER A 200 -14.74 -0.02 10.00
N MET A 201 -16.02 -0.19 9.64
CA MET A 201 -16.56 0.36 8.40
C MET A 201 -16.52 1.89 8.33
N ASP A 202 -16.45 2.58 9.48
CA ASP A 202 -16.34 4.05 9.56
C ASP A 202 -14.91 4.57 9.81
N TYR A 203 -13.93 3.67 9.95
CA TYR A 203 -12.55 4.04 10.18
C TYR A 203 -11.88 4.59 8.91
N GLN A 204 -11.62 5.89 8.84
CA GLN A 204 -10.79 6.45 7.78
C GLN A 204 -9.32 6.42 8.23
N PRO A 205 -8.39 5.82 7.44
CA PRO A 205 -6.96 5.94 7.72
C PRO A 205 -6.53 7.40 7.55
N GLY A 206 -6.59 8.16 8.65
CA GLY A 206 -6.03 9.50 8.71
C GLY A 206 -4.52 9.45 8.95
N ASP A 207 -3.81 10.50 8.53
CA ASP A 207 -2.42 10.69 8.91
C ASP A 207 -2.31 10.78 10.43
N LEU A 208 -1.34 10.07 11.02
CA LEU A 208 -1.06 10.13 12.45
C LEU A 208 -0.64 11.55 12.82
N LYS A 209 -1.43 12.21 13.67
CA LYS A 209 -1.09 13.52 14.22
C LYS A 209 -0.36 13.33 15.54
N PHE A 210 0.85 13.86 15.61
CA PHE A 210 1.66 13.86 16.84
C PHE A 210 1.70 15.26 17.44
N PRO A 211 1.67 15.39 18.78
CA PRO A 211 1.72 16.69 19.44
C PRO A 211 3.06 17.40 19.26
N ASN A 212 4.16 16.65 19.09
CA ASN A 212 5.49 17.18 18.79
C ASN A 212 6.39 16.12 18.12
N SER A 213 7.56 16.55 17.65
CA SER A 213 8.55 15.71 16.97
C SER A 213 9.12 14.60 17.86
N ALA A 214 9.35 14.85 19.16
CA ALA A 214 9.90 13.85 20.08
C ALA A 214 8.95 12.67 20.32
N VAL A 215 7.64 12.94 20.46
CA VAL A 215 6.61 11.90 20.58
C VAL A 215 6.50 11.09 19.30
N ARG A 216 6.56 11.76 18.14
CA ARG A 216 6.58 11.12 16.82
C ARG A 216 7.77 10.19 16.65
N GLU A 217 8.96 10.67 16.97
CA GLU A 217 10.20 9.89 16.88
C GLU A 217 10.15 8.66 17.78
N LYS A 218 9.73 8.83 19.04
CA LYS A 218 9.56 7.72 19.99
C LYS A 218 8.55 6.69 19.48
N TYR A 219 7.45 7.13 18.87
CA TYR A 219 6.45 6.24 18.28
C TYR A 219 7.06 5.39 17.15
N PHE A 220 7.74 6.00 16.17
CA PHE A 220 8.34 5.26 15.06
C PHE A 220 9.52 4.38 15.50
N GLN A 221 10.33 4.81 16.47
CA GLN A 221 11.35 3.96 17.08
C GLN A 221 10.74 2.73 17.75
N ASN A 222 9.63 2.89 18.48
CA ASN A 222 8.94 1.77 19.11
C ASN A 222 8.35 0.81 18.09
N LEU A 223 7.72 1.31 17.02
CA LEU A 223 7.26 0.48 15.91
C LEU A 223 8.42 -0.28 15.27
N SER A 224 9.52 0.41 14.96
CA SER A 224 10.70 -0.22 14.37
C SER A 224 11.25 -1.34 15.25
N ARG A 225 11.31 -1.15 16.57
CA ARG A 225 11.73 -2.19 17.52
C ARG A 225 10.74 -3.36 17.59
N GLN A 226 9.44 -3.07 17.60
CA GLN A 226 8.39 -4.07 17.60
C GLN A 226 8.49 -4.99 16.37
N PHE A 227 8.73 -4.40 15.20
CA PHE A 227 8.77 -5.15 13.95
C PHE A 227 10.15 -5.71 13.61
N ALA A 228 11.24 -5.23 14.22
CA ALA A 228 12.59 -5.77 14.00
C ALA A 228 12.70 -7.26 14.39
N SER A 229 11.97 -7.71 15.41
CA SER A 229 11.95 -9.13 15.79
C SER A 229 11.23 -10.00 14.76
N ILE A 230 10.14 -9.48 14.18
CA ILE A 230 9.35 -10.16 13.14
C ILE A 230 10.12 -10.16 11.81
N LEU A 231 10.72 -9.03 11.46
CA LEU A 231 11.52 -8.81 10.25
C LEU A 231 13.01 -9.04 10.50
N SER A 232 13.36 -10.09 11.25
CA SER A 232 14.73 -10.31 11.76
C SER A 232 15.81 -10.44 10.68
N ASN A 233 15.46 -10.80 9.45
CA ASN A 233 16.40 -10.84 8.33
C ASN A 233 16.68 -9.45 7.74
N PHE A 234 15.80 -8.47 7.97
CA PHE A 234 15.91 -7.12 7.43
C PHE A 234 16.72 -6.21 8.38
N PRO A 235 17.65 -5.41 7.85
CA PRO A 235 18.35 -4.38 8.62
C PRO A 235 17.37 -3.41 9.30
N PRO A 236 17.55 -3.10 10.60
CA PRO A 236 16.68 -2.17 11.32
C PRO A 236 16.59 -0.79 10.66
N GLU A 237 17.64 -0.33 9.99
CA GLU A 237 17.70 0.96 9.31
C GLU A 237 16.67 1.06 8.18
N ILE A 238 16.40 -0.04 7.47
CA ILE A 238 15.39 -0.09 6.41
C ILE A 238 13.99 0.03 7.01
N ILE A 239 13.74 -0.67 8.13
CA ILE A 239 12.46 -0.62 8.83
C ILE A 239 12.24 0.81 9.36
N GLN A 240 13.26 1.40 9.97
CA GLN A 240 13.21 2.78 10.45
C GLN A 240 12.90 3.76 9.31
N ALA A 241 13.67 3.74 8.22
CA ALA A 241 13.44 4.60 7.06
C ALA A 241 12.01 4.42 6.50
N ALA A 242 11.51 3.19 6.41
CA ALA A 242 10.16 2.92 5.95
C ALA A 242 9.08 3.52 6.87
N THR A 243 9.20 3.37 8.19
CA THR A 243 8.25 3.96 9.14
C THR A 243 8.24 5.49 9.07
N MET A 244 9.38 6.10 8.75
CA MET A 244 9.51 7.55 8.62
C MET A 244 8.87 8.09 7.33
N ALA A 245 8.44 7.28 6.36
CA ALA A 245 7.75 7.75 5.16
C ALA A 245 6.47 8.57 5.46
N HIS A 246 5.89 8.42 6.66
CA HIS A 246 4.73 9.19 7.12
C HIS A 246 5.07 10.53 7.77
N VAL A 247 6.35 10.87 7.87
CA VAL A 247 6.83 12.16 8.36
C VAL A 247 6.83 13.20 7.23
N SER A 248 6.39 14.41 7.53
CA SER A 248 6.47 15.56 6.62
C SER A 248 7.93 15.97 6.43
N ALA A 249 8.38 16.11 5.19
CA ALA A 249 9.72 16.60 4.86
C ALA A 249 9.95 18.05 5.32
N LEU A 250 8.88 18.80 5.61
CA LEU A 250 8.97 20.15 6.18
C LEU A 250 9.22 20.15 7.68
N ASP A 251 8.76 19.11 8.36
CA ASP A 251 8.93 18.98 9.81
C ASP A 251 10.28 18.35 10.17
N ASP A 252 10.85 17.57 9.26
CA ASP A 252 12.12 16.87 9.44
C ASP A 252 12.98 16.96 8.17
N PRO A 253 13.91 17.92 8.11
CA PRO A 253 14.84 18.05 6.99
C PRO A 253 15.85 16.90 6.88
N LEU A 254 16.00 16.07 7.91
CA LEU A 254 16.92 14.93 7.94
C LEU A 254 16.27 13.64 7.45
N LEU A 255 15.01 13.72 6.99
CA LEU A 255 14.26 12.58 6.50
C LEU A 255 15.00 11.92 5.30
N PRO A 256 15.22 10.59 5.33
CA PRO A 256 15.87 9.89 4.24
C PRO A 256 15.16 10.14 2.91
N ALA A 257 15.94 10.21 1.83
CA ALA A 257 15.40 10.47 0.51
C ALA A 257 14.47 9.33 0.07
N SER A 258 14.83 8.09 0.41
CA SER A 258 14.01 6.90 0.21
C SER A 258 12.62 6.98 0.88
N SER A 259 12.55 7.51 2.11
CA SER A 259 11.30 7.77 2.83
C SER A 259 10.45 8.84 2.15
N ARG A 260 11.07 9.96 1.76
CA ARG A 260 10.41 11.06 1.03
C ARG A 260 9.81 10.59 -0.29
N ILE A 261 10.57 9.82 -1.06
CA ILE A 261 10.15 9.23 -2.34
C ILE A 261 8.98 8.26 -2.12
N SER A 262 9.09 7.37 -1.12
CA SER A 262 8.04 6.40 -0.80
C SER A 262 6.72 7.10 -0.41
N ARG A 263 6.79 8.21 0.35
CA ARG A 263 5.61 9.03 0.67
C ARG A 263 4.92 9.57 -0.59
N ILE A 264 5.70 10.09 -1.54
CA ILE A 264 5.19 10.62 -2.81
C ILE A 264 4.49 9.51 -3.60
N PHE A 265 5.15 8.36 -3.79
CA PHE A 265 4.56 7.24 -4.55
C PHE A 265 3.36 6.61 -3.85
N TYR A 266 3.37 6.51 -2.52
CA TYR A 266 2.21 6.08 -1.75
C TYR A 266 1.01 6.99 -2.02
N SER A 267 1.21 8.31 -1.96
CA SER A 267 0.14 9.28 -2.25
C SER A 267 -0.33 9.22 -3.70
N LEU A 268 0.59 9.11 -4.66
CA LEU A 268 0.27 8.93 -6.08
C LEU A 268 -0.61 7.69 -6.27
N GLY A 269 -0.23 6.58 -5.63
CA GLY A 269 -0.93 5.30 -5.68
C GLY A 269 -2.39 5.36 -5.24
N LYS A 270 -2.75 6.25 -4.29
CA LYS A 270 -4.14 6.43 -3.83
C LYS A 270 -5.09 6.86 -4.95
N THR A 271 -4.56 7.59 -5.93
CA THR A 271 -5.34 8.12 -7.06
C THR A 271 -4.96 7.52 -8.41
N TYR A 272 -3.95 6.65 -8.44
CA TYR A 272 -3.41 6.09 -9.66
C TYR A 272 -4.42 5.14 -10.33
N LYS A 273 -4.71 5.41 -11.61
CA LYS A 273 -5.61 4.61 -12.44
C LYS A 273 -4.84 4.11 -13.67
N PRO A 274 -4.37 2.86 -13.66
CA PRO A 274 -3.64 2.31 -14.80
C PRO A 274 -4.54 2.22 -16.04
N GLY A 275 -3.96 2.43 -17.22
CA GLY A 275 -4.66 2.29 -18.49
C GLY A 275 -5.73 3.35 -18.78
N MET A 276 -5.72 4.48 -18.06
CA MET A 276 -6.63 5.59 -18.34
C MET A 276 -6.37 6.15 -19.74
N LYS A 277 -7.40 6.21 -20.58
CA LYS A 277 -7.30 6.84 -21.90
C LYS A 277 -7.13 8.34 -21.73
N ILE A 278 -6.18 8.90 -22.47
CA ILE A 278 -5.89 10.34 -22.48
C ILE A 278 -6.60 10.94 -23.70
N ASP A 279 -7.48 11.90 -23.47
CA ASP A 279 -8.12 12.65 -24.54
C ASP A 279 -7.12 13.56 -25.25
N LYS A 280 -7.32 13.82 -26.55
CA LYS A 280 -6.42 14.69 -27.32
C LYS A 280 -6.36 16.08 -26.70
N GLY A 281 -5.14 16.52 -26.33
CA GLY A 281 -4.89 17.82 -25.72
C GLY A 281 -5.04 17.86 -24.20
N ALA A 282 -5.47 16.77 -23.56
CA ALA A 282 -5.45 16.66 -22.10
C ALA A 282 -4.04 16.36 -21.58
N GLU A 283 -3.73 16.85 -20.37
CA GLU A 283 -2.51 16.43 -19.68
C GLU A 283 -2.61 14.98 -19.22
N THR A 284 -1.48 14.29 -19.23
CA THR A 284 -1.37 12.93 -18.70
C THR A 284 -1.60 12.92 -17.19
N PHE A 285 -2.01 11.75 -16.66
CA PHE A 285 -2.37 11.63 -15.25
C PHE A 285 -1.23 12.05 -14.32
N ALA A 286 -0.02 11.51 -14.53
CA ALA A 286 1.08 11.78 -13.60
C ALA A 286 1.52 13.23 -13.69
N LYS A 287 1.62 13.80 -14.90
CA LYS A 287 1.90 15.23 -15.10
C LYS A 287 0.92 16.13 -14.34
N SER A 288 -0.38 15.93 -14.52
CA SER A 288 -1.42 16.70 -13.83
C SER A 288 -1.36 16.51 -12.31
N TRP A 289 -1.13 15.28 -11.86
CA TRP A 289 -1.02 14.95 -10.44
C TRP A 289 0.17 15.66 -9.79
N PHE A 290 1.38 15.53 -10.36
CA PHE A 290 2.58 16.20 -9.83
C PHE A 290 2.42 17.70 -9.86
N GLN A 291 1.84 18.27 -10.92
CA GLN A 291 1.58 19.71 -10.99
C GLN A 291 0.67 20.20 -9.85
N THR A 292 -0.36 19.42 -9.52
CA THR A 292 -1.24 19.72 -8.38
C THR A 292 -0.49 19.60 -7.05
N GLN A 293 0.28 18.53 -6.86
CA GLN A 293 1.02 18.33 -5.61
C GLN A 293 2.12 19.34 -5.38
N ARG A 294 2.77 19.85 -6.44
CA ARG A 294 3.75 20.95 -6.34
C ARG A 294 3.15 22.21 -5.73
N ARG A 295 1.88 22.52 -6.03
CA ARG A 295 1.17 23.68 -5.46
C ARG A 295 0.77 23.43 -4.00
N ASN A 296 0.49 22.18 -3.65
CA ASN A 296 -0.02 21.76 -2.35
C ASN A 296 1.05 21.10 -1.45
N TYR A 297 2.33 21.16 -1.82
CA TYR A 297 3.39 20.38 -1.16
C TYR A 297 3.49 20.65 0.34
N LYS A 298 3.20 21.88 0.77
CA LYS A 298 3.20 22.26 2.20
C LYS A 298 2.11 21.57 3.00
N TYR A 299 0.92 21.41 2.40
CA TYR A 299 -0.20 20.75 3.06
C TYR A 299 0.08 19.25 3.25
N TYR A 300 0.68 18.62 2.24
CA TYR A 300 0.99 17.19 2.27
C TYR A 300 2.37 16.85 2.85
N GLY A 301 3.19 17.85 3.20
CA GLY A 301 4.54 17.64 3.71
C GLY A 301 5.50 16.98 2.72
N PHE A 302 5.33 17.24 1.42
CA PHE A 302 6.21 16.69 0.38
C PHE A 302 7.48 17.53 0.18
N ASP A 303 8.52 16.87 -0.33
CA ASP A 303 9.70 17.55 -0.82
C ASP A 303 9.42 18.19 -2.20
N ILE A 304 9.47 19.52 -2.26
CA ILE A 304 9.19 20.26 -3.49
C ILE A 304 10.21 19.99 -4.60
N LYS A 305 11.48 19.77 -4.28
CA LYS A 305 12.52 19.52 -5.28
C LYS A 305 12.34 18.15 -5.93
N MET A 306 11.95 17.14 -5.14
CA MET A 306 11.60 15.83 -5.68
C MET A 306 10.34 15.90 -6.55
N LEU A 307 9.32 16.64 -6.13
CA LEU A 307 8.11 16.85 -6.95
C LEU A 307 8.40 17.60 -8.26
N ASP A 308 9.27 18.60 -8.23
CA ASP A 308 9.71 19.32 -9.43
C ASP A 308 10.44 18.39 -10.41
N GLU A 309 11.31 17.51 -9.90
CA GLU A 309 12.02 16.52 -10.71
C GLU A 309 11.06 15.50 -11.32
N PHE A 310 10.18 14.89 -10.52
CA PHE A 310 9.18 13.94 -11.02
C PHE A 310 8.21 14.58 -12.01
N TYR A 311 7.79 15.83 -11.78
CA TYR A 311 6.98 16.58 -12.74
C TYR A 311 7.69 16.71 -14.09
N ARG A 312 8.97 17.12 -14.11
CA ARG A 312 9.75 17.21 -15.36
C ARG A 312 9.85 15.86 -16.06
N ILE A 313 10.15 14.80 -15.32
CA ILE A 313 10.21 13.43 -15.86
C ILE A 313 8.87 13.03 -16.50
N SER A 314 7.75 13.27 -15.81
CA SER A 314 6.41 12.95 -16.32
C SER A 314 6.05 13.75 -17.57
N ALA A 315 6.44 15.03 -17.63
CA ALA A 315 6.17 15.92 -18.76
C ALA A 315 6.99 15.56 -20.00
N GLU A 316 8.25 15.18 -19.83
CA GLU A 316 9.13 14.79 -20.94
C GLU A 316 8.76 13.42 -21.52
N ASN A 317 8.28 12.49 -20.68
CA ASN A 317 7.94 11.14 -21.08
C ASN A 317 6.45 10.91 -21.40
N ASN A 318 5.61 11.94 -21.25
CA ASN A 318 4.15 11.86 -21.42
C ASN A 318 3.49 10.78 -20.54
N TRP A 319 3.82 10.75 -19.24
CA TRP A 319 3.28 9.79 -18.25
C TRP A 319 2.16 10.37 -17.38
#